data_AF-A0A830H9C9-F1
#
_entry.id   AF-A0A830H9C9-F1
#
_cell.length_a   1.000
_cell.length_b   1.000
_cell.length_c   1.000
_cell.angle_alpha   90.00
_cell.angle_beta   90.00
_cell.angle_gamma   90.00
#
_symmetry.space_group_name_H-M   'P 1'
#
loop_
_entity.id
_entity.type
_entity.pdbx_description
1 polymer ?
#
loop_
_entity_poly.entity_id
_entity_poly.type
_entity_poly.pdbx_seq_one_letter_code
_entity_poly.pdbx_strand_id
1 'polypeptide(L)'
;MEMKSIAYREGNATEGGETTQKTHTRRRVVVPVDLGSNRYPPDPKHRGGGSSSPPLSPTSQVCGKSFAFLTHTFTQRAMASQFTARKKIVKAAGEPDDFEQTVAQAIFDLEATNTELKGDLRELYITSAKEVDISASRKAIVVQVPFRLLKPFHKIQQRLVRELEKKFSGKDVVIVAARRIMQKPTTGISNARPRSRTLTAVHEAILEDLVYPTEIVGKRIRYKLDGSKLLKVYLDPKDRNTTEYKLETFAGVYKRLTGKDVVFEFEV
;
A
#
# COMPACT_ATOMS: atom_id res chain seq x y z
N MET A 1 -20.71 -62.93 3.04
CA MET A 1 -19.54 -63.67 2.54
C MET A 1 -19.84 -64.07 1.12
N GLU A 2 -19.27 -63.38 0.14
CA GLU A 2 -19.25 -63.87 -1.23
C GLU A 2 -17.93 -63.40 -1.85
N MET A 3 -16.98 -64.33 -1.93
CA MET A 3 -15.68 -64.12 -2.55
C MET A 3 -15.82 -64.22 -4.06
N LYS A 4 -15.32 -63.22 -4.79
CA LYS A 4 -14.98 -63.38 -6.20
C LYS A 4 -13.47 -63.34 -6.34
N SER A 5 -12.95 -64.47 -6.78
CA SER A 5 -11.55 -64.80 -6.98
C SER A 5 -11.21 -64.83 -8.48
N ILE A 6 -9.91 -64.59 -8.78
CA ILE A 6 -9.14 -64.97 -9.99
C ILE A 6 -9.43 -64.06 -11.22
N ALA A 7 -8.46 -63.50 -11.97
CA ALA A 7 -7.19 -64.04 -12.43
C ALA A 7 -6.09 -62.98 -12.70
N TYR A 8 -4.86 -63.32 -12.36
CA TYR A 8 -3.63 -62.76 -12.92
C TYR A 8 -3.40 -63.28 -14.35
N ARG A 9 -2.81 -62.45 -15.21
CA ARG A 9 -2.12 -62.92 -16.42
C ARG A 9 -0.91 -62.05 -16.72
N GLU A 10 0.26 -62.53 -16.32
CA GLU A 10 1.55 -62.12 -16.86
C GLU A 10 1.77 -62.78 -18.23
N GLY A 11 2.54 -62.14 -19.12
CA GLY A 11 2.88 -62.69 -20.42
C GLY A 11 3.64 -61.75 -21.36
N ASN A 12 4.94 -61.58 -21.06
CA ASN A 12 6.13 -61.36 -21.90
C ASN A 12 6.06 -60.83 -23.36
N ALA A 13 6.84 -59.76 -23.56
CA ALA A 13 7.93 -59.53 -24.53
C ALA A 13 7.97 -60.26 -25.90
N THR A 14 8.13 -59.46 -26.98
CA THR A 14 9.19 -59.52 -28.03
C THR A 14 8.94 -58.35 -29.02
N GLU A 15 9.84 -57.38 -29.12
CA GLU A 15 10.87 -57.19 -30.18
C GLU A 15 10.41 -56.42 -31.44
N GLY A 16 11.23 -55.43 -31.82
CA GLY A 16 11.56 -55.10 -33.22
C GLY A 16 10.58 -54.21 -34.01
N GLY A 17 10.98 -52.96 -34.28
CA GLY A 17 10.22 -52.10 -35.20
C GLY A 17 10.76 -50.68 -35.33
N GLU A 18 11.93 -50.55 -35.93
CA GLU A 18 12.55 -49.32 -36.40
C GLU A 18 11.65 -48.52 -37.36
N THR A 19 11.42 -47.22 -37.12
CA THR A 19 11.07 -46.26 -38.20
C THR A 19 11.25 -44.79 -37.77
N THR A 20 12.34 -44.21 -38.27
CA THR A 20 12.43 -42.85 -38.85
C THR A 20 12.29 -41.63 -37.95
N GLN A 21 13.47 -41.10 -37.57
CA GLN A 21 13.67 -39.71 -37.18
C GLN A 21 13.22 -38.76 -38.31
N LYS A 22 12.18 -37.95 -38.07
CA LYS A 22 11.90 -36.76 -38.89
C LYS A 22 12.45 -35.53 -38.17
N THR A 23 13.68 -35.18 -38.52
CA THR A 23 14.26 -33.84 -38.30
C THR A 23 13.41 -32.81 -39.02
N HIS A 24 12.56 -32.08 -38.27
CA HIS A 24 11.85 -30.94 -38.81
C HIS A 24 12.63 -29.66 -38.53
N THR A 25 13.58 -29.40 -39.43
CA THR A 25 14.27 -28.12 -39.58
C THR A 25 13.24 -27.06 -39.99
N ARG A 26 12.59 -26.41 -39.03
CA ARG A 26 11.75 -25.24 -39.30
C ARG A 26 12.59 -23.97 -39.20
N ARG A 27 12.80 -23.40 -40.39
CA ARG A 27 13.46 -22.14 -40.71
C ARG A 27 13.12 -21.03 -39.73
N ARG A 28 14.17 -20.44 -39.18
CA ARG A 28 14.17 -19.14 -38.51
C ARG A 28 13.80 -18.09 -39.56
N VAL A 29 12.57 -17.60 -39.55
CA VAL A 29 12.22 -16.40 -40.33
C VAL A 29 12.82 -15.21 -39.59
N VAL A 30 13.95 -14.75 -40.10
CA VAL A 30 14.59 -13.49 -39.69
C VAL A 30 13.71 -12.38 -40.25
N VAL A 31 13.00 -11.68 -39.37
CA VAL A 31 12.31 -10.44 -39.72
C VAL A 31 13.37 -9.33 -39.74
N PRO A 32 13.50 -8.56 -40.82
CA PRO A 32 14.49 -7.47 -40.89
C PRO A 32 14.13 -6.38 -39.88
N VAL A 33 15.15 -5.92 -39.15
CA VAL A 33 15.10 -4.80 -38.23
C VAL A 33 15.37 -3.55 -39.04
N ASP A 34 14.32 -2.83 -39.44
CA ASP A 34 14.48 -1.53 -40.09
C ASP A 34 14.95 -0.49 -39.08
N LEU A 35 16.22 -0.11 -39.20
CA LEU A 35 16.83 1.05 -38.58
C LEU A 35 16.25 2.32 -39.23
N GLY A 36 15.07 2.71 -38.76
CA GLY A 36 14.38 3.95 -39.15
C GLY A 36 14.71 5.12 -38.23
N SER A 37 15.50 6.04 -38.76
CA SER A 37 15.88 7.37 -38.25
C SER A 37 14.87 8.09 -37.34
N ASN A 38 15.40 8.53 -36.21
CA ASN A 38 14.95 9.63 -35.35
C ASN A 38 14.40 10.82 -36.17
N ARG A 39 13.12 11.19 -35.99
CA ARG A 39 12.57 12.49 -36.43
C ARG A 39 11.69 13.07 -35.33
N TYR A 40 12.28 13.95 -34.53
CA TYR A 40 11.56 14.97 -33.79
C TYR A 40 10.94 15.97 -34.80
N PRO A 41 9.69 16.43 -34.61
CA PRO A 41 9.18 17.59 -35.32
C PRO A 41 9.85 18.88 -34.79
N PRO A 42 10.15 19.87 -35.65
CA PRO A 42 10.75 21.13 -35.23
C PRO A 42 9.70 22.13 -34.69
N ASP A 43 10.08 22.88 -33.66
CA ASP A 43 9.36 24.04 -33.13
C ASP A 43 9.23 25.16 -34.18
N PRO A 44 8.07 25.84 -34.30
CA PRO A 44 7.98 27.08 -35.05
C PRO A 44 8.21 28.30 -34.14
N LYS A 45 9.37 28.94 -34.29
CA LYS A 45 9.64 30.29 -33.76
C LYS A 45 8.98 31.36 -34.65
N HIS A 46 8.30 32.29 -33.96
CA HIS A 46 8.07 33.72 -34.24
C HIS A 46 7.98 34.26 -35.67
N ARG A 47 6.86 34.96 -35.93
CA ARG A 47 6.83 36.24 -36.65
C ARG A 47 6.08 37.27 -35.81
N GLY A 48 6.65 38.46 -35.70
CA GLY A 48 6.14 39.59 -34.94
C GLY A 48 5.44 40.65 -35.79
N GLY A 49 5.19 41.77 -35.11
CA GLY A 49 4.62 43.03 -35.62
C GLY A 49 3.38 43.40 -34.80
N GLY A 50 3.25 44.54 -34.12
CA GLY A 50 4.05 45.76 -34.03
C GLY A 50 3.15 46.87 -33.44
N SER A 51 3.77 47.91 -32.85
CA SER A 51 3.18 49.20 -32.39
C SER A 51 2.11 49.15 -31.29
N SER A 52 2.12 49.96 -30.24
CA SER A 52 2.50 51.38 -30.14
C SER A 52 2.85 51.78 -28.70
N SER A 53 3.87 52.63 -28.57
CA SER A 53 4.11 53.56 -27.45
C SER A 53 3.48 54.94 -27.83
N PRO A 54 3.52 56.04 -27.04
CA PRO A 54 4.05 56.34 -25.68
C PRO A 54 3.08 57.31 -24.90
N PRO A 55 3.47 58.27 -24.02
CA PRO A 55 4.66 58.50 -23.16
C PRO A 55 4.36 58.88 -21.66
N LEU A 56 5.42 58.73 -20.84
CA LEU A 56 5.96 59.55 -19.71
C LEU A 56 5.08 60.42 -18.74
N SER A 57 5.35 60.17 -17.43
CA SER A 57 5.32 60.98 -16.16
C SER A 57 5.17 62.53 -16.22
N PRO A 58 4.79 63.30 -15.15
CA PRO A 58 5.31 63.18 -13.76
C PRO A 58 4.45 63.71 -12.55
N THR A 59 5.04 63.58 -11.34
CA THR A 59 4.96 64.46 -10.14
C THR A 59 3.71 64.54 -9.22
N SER A 60 3.98 64.31 -7.91
CA SER A 60 3.44 65.03 -6.73
C SER A 60 1.95 64.80 -6.40
N GLN A 61 1.38 64.89 -5.19
CA GLN A 61 1.79 65.11 -3.81
C GLN A 61 0.52 64.89 -2.93
N VAL A 62 0.72 64.68 -1.62
CA VAL A 62 -0.20 64.92 -0.47
C VAL A 62 -1.39 63.97 -0.16
N CYS A 63 -1.45 63.65 1.15
CA CYS A 63 -2.63 63.53 2.04
C CYS A 63 -3.72 62.50 1.69
N GLY A 64 -4.21 61.63 2.56
CA GLY A 64 -4.09 61.51 4.01
C GLY A 64 -5.28 60.66 4.52
N LYS A 65 -5.06 59.94 5.61
CA LYS A 65 -6.06 59.37 6.54
C LYS A 65 -7.11 58.38 6.00
N SER A 66 -6.98 57.10 6.39
CA SER A 66 -7.96 56.38 7.22
C SER A 66 -7.46 54.93 7.42
N PHE A 67 -7.09 54.55 8.65
CA PHE A 67 -7.96 53.79 9.54
C PHE A 67 -8.59 52.54 8.89
N ALA A 68 -7.83 51.43 8.87
CA ALA A 68 -8.32 50.04 8.93
C ALA A 68 -7.16 49.05 8.74
N PHE A 69 -6.23 48.99 9.70
CA PHE A 69 -5.26 47.90 9.79
C PHE A 69 -5.54 47.11 11.07
N LEU A 70 -6.53 46.23 11.02
CA LEU A 70 -6.61 44.99 11.82
C LEU A 70 -7.87 44.24 11.37
N THR A 71 -7.78 42.91 11.25
CA THR A 71 -8.84 41.92 10.89
C THR A 71 -8.79 41.31 9.48
N HIS A 72 -7.63 41.24 8.82
CA HIS A 72 -7.49 40.45 7.57
C HIS A 72 -6.28 39.51 7.51
N THR A 73 -5.76 39.07 8.66
CA THR A 73 -4.63 38.10 8.69
C THR A 73 -4.85 36.90 9.61
N PHE A 74 -6.02 36.74 10.24
CA PHE A 74 -6.31 35.57 11.08
C PHE A 74 -6.99 34.43 10.31
N THR A 75 -7.74 34.73 9.25
CA THR A 75 -8.46 33.73 8.43
C THR A 75 -7.63 33.11 7.32
N GLN A 76 -6.49 33.71 6.94
CA GLN A 76 -5.65 33.19 5.85
C GLN A 76 -4.78 31.98 6.25
N ARG A 77 -4.53 31.79 7.55
CA ARG A 77 -3.69 30.69 8.04
C ARG A 77 -4.44 29.35 8.12
N ALA A 78 -5.76 29.38 8.32
CA ALA A 78 -6.60 28.19 8.36
C ALA A 78 -6.81 27.57 6.96
N MET A 79 -6.97 28.40 5.93
CA MET A 79 -7.13 27.93 4.55
C MET A 79 -5.82 27.40 3.94
N ALA A 80 -4.67 27.96 4.32
CA ALA A 80 -3.36 27.48 3.84
C ALA A 80 -3.04 26.06 4.34
N SER A 81 -3.52 25.69 5.54
CA SER A 81 -3.36 24.33 6.10
C SER A 81 -4.05 23.25 5.26
N GLN A 82 -5.23 23.56 4.70
CA GLN A 82 -6.02 22.60 3.91
C GLN A 82 -5.37 22.23 2.57
N PHE A 83 -4.58 23.13 1.97
CA PHE A 83 -3.91 22.85 0.70
C PHE A 83 -2.60 22.08 0.88
N THR A 84 -1.89 22.24 2.00
CA THR A 84 -0.62 21.54 2.25
C THR A 84 -0.81 20.12 2.75
N ALA A 85 -1.87 19.84 3.53
CA ALA A 85 -2.21 18.49 3.97
C ALA A 85 -2.54 17.54 2.79
N ARG A 86 -3.09 18.07 1.69
CA ARG A 86 -3.35 17.30 0.46
C ARG A 86 -2.09 16.67 -0.15
N LYS A 87 -0.91 17.25 0.09
CA LYS A 87 0.36 16.68 -0.41
C LYS A 87 0.69 15.32 0.22
N LYS A 88 0.14 15.03 1.40
CA LYS A 88 0.36 13.77 2.13
C LYS A 88 -0.62 12.67 1.74
N ILE A 89 -1.65 12.96 0.95
CA ILE A 89 -2.60 11.94 0.47
C ILE A 89 -2.45 11.82 -1.04
N VAL A 90 -2.16 10.60 -1.50
CA VAL A 90 -2.16 10.29 -2.94
C VAL A 90 -3.04 9.08 -3.17
N LYS A 91 -4.25 9.32 -3.67
CA LYS A 91 -5.20 8.29 -4.09
C LYS A 91 -5.03 7.97 -5.57
N ALA A 92 -5.21 6.70 -5.92
CA ALA A 92 -5.19 6.25 -7.31
C ALA A 92 -6.51 6.53 -8.05
N ALA A 93 -7.62 6.69 -7.31
CA ALA A 93 -8.93 7.07 -7.86
C ALA A 93 -9.81 7.67 -6.74
N GLY A 94 -10.41 8.84 -7.01
CA GLY A 94 -11.39 9.51 -6.14
C GLY A 94 -10.82 10.61 -5.23
N GLU A 95 -11.74 11.44 -4.72
CA GLU A 95 -11.45 12.49 -3.75
C GLU A 95 -11.08 11.90 -2.36
N PRO A 96 -10.26 12.62 -1.57
CA PRO A 96 -9.91 12.19 -0.22
C PRO A 96 -11.12 12.29 0.71
N ASP A 97 -11.32 11.25 1.50
CA ASP A 97 -12.40 11.19 2.49
C ASP A 97 -12.11 12.14 3.66
N ASP A 98 -13.14 12.61 4.37
CA ASP A 98 -12.99 13.58 5.46
C ASP A 98 -12.09 13.03 6.59
N PHE A 99 -12.22 11.72 6.85
CA PHE A 99 -11.37 11.03 7.79
C PHE A 99 -9.90 10.97 7.34
N GLU A 100 -9.66 10.73 6.05
CA GLU A 100 -8.30 10.72 5.49
C GLU A 100 -7.65 12.10 5.56
N GLN A 101 -8.42 13.17 5.32
CA GLN A 101 -7.96 14.55 5.47
C GLN A 101 -7.54 14.83 6.92
N THR A 102 -8.29 14.32 7.90
CA THR A 102 -7.94 14.45 9.32
C THR A 102 -6.62 13.74 9.65
N VAL A 103 -6.42 12.52 9.16
CA VAL A 103 -5.17 11.76 9.36
C VAL A 103 -3.99 12.45 8.67
N ALA A 104 -4.19 12.98 7.46
CA ALA A 104 -3.13 13.68 6.74
C ALA A 104 -2.75 15.01 7.38
N GLN A 105 -3.72 15.75 7.92
CA GLN A 105 -3.46 16.94 8.72
C GLN A 105 -2.64 16.59 9.95
N ALA A 106 -2.99 15.51 10.67
CA ALA A 106 -2.21 15.05 11.81
C ALA A 106 -0.74 14.74 11.44
N ILE A 107 -0.51 14.07 10.30
CA ILE A 107 0.85 13.79 9.81
C ILE A 107 1.61 15.09 9.47
N PHE A 108 0.93 16.08 8.88
CA PHE A 108 1.52 17.38 8.57
C PHE A 108 1.89 18.17 9.83
N ASP A 109 1.02 18.15 10.84
CA ASP A 109 1.28 18.81 12.12
C ASP A 109 2.48 18.17 12.84
N LEU A 110 2.64 16.83 12.73
CA LEU A 110 3.81 16.12 13.25
C LEU A 110 5.10 16.49 12.51
N GLU A 111 5.04 16.71 11.20
CA GLU A 111 6.18 17.23 10.42
C GLU A 111 6.59 18.64 10.86
N ALA A 112 5.62 19.48 11.22
CA ALA A 112 5.87 20.85 11.67
C ALA A 112 6.38 20.92 13.12
N THR A 113 5.89 20.04 13.99
CA THR A 113 6.16 20.07 15.43
C THR A 113 7.48 19.39 15.79
N ASN A 114 7.84 18.30 15.10
CA ASN A 114 8.97 17.46 15.49
C ASN A 114 10.11 17.52 14.47
N THR A 115 11.24 18.12 14.86
CA THR A 115 12.39 18.35 13.98
C THR A 115 13.09 17.05 13.57
N GLU A 116 13.04 15.99 14.39
CA GLU A 116 13.65 14.69 14.08
C GLU A 116 12.90 13.93 12.99
N LEU A 117 11.57 13.95 13.03
CA LEU A 117 10.72 13.22 12.07
C LEU A 117 10.52 14.00 10.76
N LYS A 118 10.86 15.29 10.75
CA LYS A 118 10.66 16.17 9.61
C LYS A 118 11.40 15.73 8.35
N GLY A 119 12.61 15.19 8.49
CA GLY A 119 13.41 14.72 7.36
C GLY A 119 12.72 13.56 6.63
N ASP A 120 12.35 12.54 7.39
CA ASP A 120 11.73 11.32 6.85
C ASP A 120 10.30 11.57 6.38
N LEU A 121 9.50 12.32 7.14
CA LEU A 121 8.08 12.52 6.81
C LEU A 121 7.86 13.32 5.54
N ARG A 122 8.77 14.22 5.13
CA ARG A 122 8.62 15.10 3.95
C ARG A 122 8.26 14.34 2.68
N GLU A 123 8.94 13.23 2.42
CA GLU A 123 8.79 12.41 1.21
C GLU A 123 7.68 11.36 1.34
N LEU A 124 7.20 11.13 2.55
CA LEU A 124 6.20 10.11 2.84
C LEU A 124 4.78 10.64 2.61
N TYR A 125 3.96 9.79 2.01
CA TYR A 125 2.54 10.02 1.80
C TYR A 125 1.77 8.72 2.01
N ILE A 126 0.49 8.86 2.33
CA ILE A 126 -0.45 7.77 2.55
C ILE A 126 -1.38 7.62 1.34
N THR A 127 -1.86 6.41 1.11
CA THR A 127 -2.81 6.08 0.03
C THR A 127 -4.24 6.22 0.50
N SER A 128 -4.55 5.68 1.68
CA SER A 128 -5.87 5.80 2.31
C SER A 128 -5.74 5.59 3.82
N ALA A 129 -6.78 5.98 4.56
CA ALA A 129 -6.91 5.68 5.98
C ALA A 129 -8.35 5.22 6.24
N LYS A 130 -8.51 4.17 7.04
CA LYS A 130 -9.83 3.61 7.35
C LYS A 130 -9.97 3.39 8.84
N GLU A 131 -11.10 3.79 9.40
CA GLU A 131 -11.48 3.42 10.75
C GLU A 131 -12.14 2.04 10.75
N VAL A 132 -11.76 1.20 11.69
CA VAL A 132 -12.21 -0.18 11.82
C VAL A 132 -12.68 -0.42 13.25
N ASP A 133 -13.94 -0.80 13.39
CA ASP A 133 -14.49 -1.22 14.68
C ASP A 133 -14.11 -2.69 14.97
N ILE A 134 -13.40 -2.90 16.08
CA ILE A 134 -12.90 -4.21 16.51
C ILE A 134 -13.82 -4.82 17.55
N SER A 135 -14.00 -4.13 18.67
CA SER A 135 -14.88 -4.50 19.77
C SER A 135 -15.68 -3.29 20.23
N ALA A 136 -16.68 -3.50 21.10
CA ALA A 136 -17.66 -2.47 21.47
C ALA A 136 -17.03 -1.17 22.01
N SER A 137 -15.82 -1.24 22.56
CA SER A 137 -15.10 -0.10 23.13
C SER A 137 -13.78 0.24 22.45
N ARG A 138 -13.35 -0.51 21.42
CA ARG A 138 -12.04 -0.33 20.76
C ARG A 138 -12.19 -0.15 19.26
N LYS A 139 -11.61 0.94 18.76
CA LYS A 139 -11.53 1.27 17.34
C LYS A 139 -10.08 1.32 16.90
N ALA A 140 -9.81 0.92 15.67
CA ALA A 140 -8.49 1.02 15.07
C ALA A 140 -8.50 1.92 13.84
N ILE A 141 -7.40 2.61 13.62
CA ILE A 141 -7.12 3.36 12.41
C ILE A 141 -6.12 2.55 11.59
N VAL A 142 -6.56 2.09 10.42
CA VAL A 142 -5.71 1.41 9.43
C VAL A 142 -5.22 2.42 8.43
N VAL A 143 -3.93 2.76 8.50
CA VAL A 143 -3.28 3.68 7.56
C VAL A 143 -2.64 2.86 6.45
N GLN A 144 -3.15 3.02 5.22
CA GLN A 144 -2.61 2.35 4.05
C GLN A 144 -1.51 3.18 3.40
N VAL A 145 -0.32 2.62 3.31
CA VAL A 145 0.85 3.26 2.70
C VAL A 145 1.25 2.58 1.40
N PRO A 146 1.77 3.31 0.40
CA PRO A 146 2.28 2.70 -0.81
C PRO A 146 3.38 1.68 -0.51
N PHE A 147 3.32 0.50 -1.13
CA PHE A 147 4.31 -0.57 -0.91
C PHE A 147 5.78 -0.12 -1.11
N ARG A 148 6.02 0.86 -1.99
CA ARG A 148 7.38 1.40 -2.23
C ARG A 148 7.95 2.12 -1.01
N LEU A 149 7.10 2.76 -0.20
CA LEU A 149 7.48 3.58 0.95
C LEU A 149 7.43 2.82 2.28
N LEU A 150 7.01 1.56 2.26
CA LEU A 150 6.90 0.70 3.45
C LEU A 150 8.20 0.65 4.26
N LYS A 151 9.35 0.45 3.59
CA LYS A 151 10.66 0.38 4.27
C LYS A 151 11.02 1.69 5.01
N PRO A 152 10.91 2.87 4.39
CA PRO A 152 10.99 4.14 5.12
C PRO A 152 10.03 4.25 6.30
N PHE A 153 8.76 3.84 6.13
CA PHE A 153 7.78 3.87 7.21
C PHE A 153 8.21 3.00 8.40
N HIS A 154 8.72 1.78 8.15
CA HIS A 154 9.18 0.88 9.20
C HIS A 154 10.27 1.51 10.09
N LYS A 155 11.21 2.27 9.52
CA LYS A 155 12.27 2.96 10.29
C LYS A 155 11.70 3.94 11.33
N ILE A 156 10.63 4.66 10.98
CA ILE A 156 10.02 5.67 11.84
C ILE A 156 8.76 5.17 12.57
N GLN A 157 8.31 3.95 12.29
CA GLN A 157 6.98 3.45 12.66
C GLN A 157 6.73 3.51 14.16
N GLN A 158 7.69 3.09 14.98
CA GLN A 158 7.52 3.11 16.44
C GLN A 158 7.25 4.52 16.98
N ARG A 159 7.92 5.53 16.42
CA ARG A 159 7.75 6.94 16.84
C ARG A 159 6.47 7.51 16.27
N LEU A 160 6.21 7.27 14.99
CA LEU A 160 5.02 7.76 14.29
C LEU A 160 3.73 7.24 14.92
N VAL A 161 3.66 5.94 15.22
CA VAL A 161 2.49 5.31 15.84
C VAL A 161 2.23 5.91 17.22
N ARG A 162 3.25 6.09 18.05
CA ARG A 162 3.10 6.71 19.38
C ARG A 162 2.56 8.14 19.30
N GLU A 163 3.05 8.94 18.36
CA GLU A 163 2.57 10.32 18.17
C GLU A 163 1.14 10.38 17.62
N LEU A 164 0.79 9.49 16.69
CA LEU A 164 -0.57 9.38 16.18
C LEU A 164 -1.55 8.87 17.25
N GLU A 165 -1.15 7.91 18.07
CA GLU A 165 -1.97 7.41 19.20
C GLU A 165 -2.22 8.49 20.26
N LYS A 166 -1.27 9.42 20.47
CA LYS A 166 -1.49 10.60 21.33
C LYS A 166 -2.55 11.55 20.77
N LYS A 167 -2.59 11.72 19.44
CA LYS A 167 -3.58 12.58 18.76
C LYS A 167 -4.95 11.94 18.68
N PHE A 168 -4.98 10.64 18.44
CA PHE A 168 -6.19 9.83 18.36
C PHE A 168 -6.34 8.98 19.63
N SER A 169 -6.63 9.64 20.74
CA SER A 169 -6.81 8.95 22.02
C SER A 169 -7.93 7.90 21.93
N GLY A 170 -7.66 6.72 22.50
CA GLY A 170 -8.61 5.60 22.49
C GLY A 170 -8.73 4.86 21.16
N LYS A 171 -7.90 5.19 20.15
CA LYS A 171 -7.82 4.44 18.89
C LYS A 171 -6.41 3.92 18.67
N ASP A 172 -6.30 2.62 18.39
CA ASP A 172 -5.02 2.02 18.02
C ASP A 172 -4.69 2.30 16.56
N VAL A 173 -3.45 2.69 16.27
CA VAL A 173 -3.04 3.00 14.89
C VAL A 173 -2.17 1.88 14.35
N VAL A 174 -2.54 1.34 13.19
CA VAL A 174 -1.78 0.29 12.50
C VAL A 174 -1.50 0.70 11.06
N ILE A 175 -0.27 0.50 10.63
CA ILE A 175 0.19 0.83 9.28
C ILE A 175 0.21 -0.44 8.45
N VAL A 176 -0.43 -0.42 7.28
CA VAL A 176 -0.49 -1.56 6.36
C VAL A 176 -0.11 -1.09 4.96
N ALA A 177 0.59 -1.92 4.19
CA ALA A 177 0.88 -1.57 2.82
C ALA A 177 -0.34 -1.77 1.90
N ALA A 178 -0.57 -0.82 0.99
CA ALA A 178 -1.54 -0.93 -0.09
C ALA A 178 -1.04 -1.95 -1.12
N ARG A 179 -1.47 -3.21 -0.98
CA ARG A 179 -1.11 -4.34 -1.85
C ARG A 179 -2.27 -4.69 -2.78
N ARG A 180 -2.00 -4.79 -4.09
CA ARG A 180 -3.01 -5.16 -5.11
C ARG A 180 -3.07 -6.67 -5.29
N ILE A 181 -4.24 -7.25 -5.04
CA ILE A 181 -4.53 -8.65 -5.36
C ILE A 181 -5.02 -8.74 -6.81
N MET A 182 -4.35 -9.56 -7.62
CA MET A 182 -4.87 -9.91 -8.96
C MET A 182 -5.79 -11.13 -8.85
N GLN A 183 -6.77 -11.31 -9.72
CA GLN A 183 -7.55 -12.56 -9.69
C GLN A 183 -6.73 -13.71 -10.26
N LYS A 184 -7.04 -14.95 -9.85
CA LYS A 184 -6.45 -16.13 -10.48
C LYS A 184 -6.95 -16.14 -11.94
N PRO A 185 -6.06 -16.21 -12.95
CA PRO A 185 -6.51 -16.29 -14.33
C PRO A 185 -7.38 -17.54 -14.50
N THR A 186 -8.55 -17.40 -15.11
CA THR A 186 -9.48 -18.50 -15.38
C THR A 186 -8.90 -19.46 -16.43
N THR A 187 -8.14 -18.93 -17.38
CA THR A 187 -7.46 -19.68 -18.44
C THR A 187 -6.08 -20.13 -17.95
N GLY A 188 -5.67 -21.34 -18.34
CA GLY A 188 -4.45 -22.04 -17.86
C GLY A 188 -3.09 -21.39 -18.17
N ILE A 189 -3.07 -20.11 -18.55
CA ILE A 189 -1.83 -19.34 -18.69
C ILE A 189 -1.30 -19.02 -17.29
N SER A 190 -0.56 -19.98 -16.73
CA SER A 190 0.07 -19.95 -15.41
C SER A 190 0.90 -18.67 -15.16
N ASN A 191 1.42 -18.02 -16.22
CA ASN A 191 2.39 -16.95 -16.12
C ASN A 191 1.82 -15.52 -16.19
N ALA A 192 0.49 -15.34 -16.27
CA ALA A 192 -0.11 -14.00 -16.35
C ALA A 192 -0.09 -13.24 -15.00
N ARG A 193 0.02 -13.95 -13.87
CA ARG A 193 -0.07 -13.37 -12.51
C ARG A 193 1.26 -13.52 -11.76
N PRO A 194 1.91 -12.42 -11.34
CA PRO A 194 3.05 -12.48 -10.43
C PRO A 194 2.69 -13.11 -9.08
N ARG A 195 3.59 -13.96 -8.54
CA ARG A 195 3.40 -14.62 -7.24
C ARG A 195 3.16 -13.65 -6.08
N SER A 196 3.83 -12.49 -6.10
CA SER A 196 3.66 -11.42 -5.10
C SER A 196 2.27 -10.81 -5.06
N ARG A 197 1.49 -10.96 -6.14
CA ARG A 197 0.09 -10.50 -6.24
C ARG A 197 -0.91 -11.62 -6.06
N THR A 198 -0.49 -12.74 -5.46
CA THR A 198 -1.37 -13.84 -5.07
C THR A 198 -2.16 -13.51 -3.80
N LEU A 199 -3.38 -14.05 -3.65
CA LEU A 199 -4.20 -13.82 -2.46
C LEU A 199 -3.46 -14.32 -1.22
N THR A 200 -2.87 -15.50 -1.30
CA THR A 200 -2.08 -16.09 -0.22
C THR A 200 -0.88 -15.24 0.15
N ALA A 201 -0.03 -14.85 -0.83
CA ALA A 201 1.15 -14.03 -0.54
C ALA A 201 0.79 -12.64 0.01
N VAL A 202 -0.30 -12.02 -0.48
CA VAL A 202 -0.75 -10.72 0.06
C VAL A 202 -1.28 -10.88 1.48
N HIS A 203 -2.02 -11.94 1.78
CA HIS A 203 -2.53 -12.18 3.14
C HIS A 203 -1.42 -12.49 4.15
N GLU A 204 -0.35 -13.16 3.73
CA GLU A 204 0.84 -13.37 4.56
C GLU A 204 1.58 -12.04 4.80
N ALA A 205 1.77 -11.25 3.75
CA ALA A 205 2.47 -9.98 3.88
C ALA A 205 1.67 -8.94 4.70
N ILE A 206 0.33 -8.98 4.67
CA ILE A 206 -0.50 -8.15 5.57
C ILE A 206 -0.29 -8.56 7.03
N LEU A 207 -0.14 -9.86 7.34
CA LEU A 207 0.13 -10.28 8.73
C LEU A 207 1.45 -9.71 9.23
N GLU A 208 2.49 -9.75 8.40
CA GLU A 208 3.81 -9.18 8.72
C GLU A 208 3.74 -7.66 8.93
N ASP A 209 3.01 -6.94 8.07
CA ASP A 209 2.85 -5.49 8.19
C ASP A 209 2.10 -5.11 9.49
N LEU A 210 1.10 -5.90 9.91
CA LEU A 210 0.30 -5.63 11.11
C LEU A 210 1.10 -5.76 12.41
N VAL A 211 2.00 -6.75 12.50
CA VAL A 211 2.70 -7.08 13.75
C VAL A 211 4.05 -6.38 13.90
N TYR A 212 4.50 -5.61 12.91
CA TYR A 212 5.72 -4.82 13.01
C TYR A 212 5.66 -3.86 14.22
N PRO A 213 6.68 -3.81 15.09
CA PRO A 213 8.07 -4.25 14.91
C PRO A 213 8.37 -5.71 15.26
N THR A 214 7.40 -6.45 15.80
CA THR A 214 7.62 -7.84 16.21
C THR A 214 7.69 -8.76 15.00
N GLU A 215 8.49 -9.81 15.14
CA GLU A 215 8.62 -10.84 14.11
C GLU A 215 7.72 -12.05 14.43
N ILE A 216 7.20 -12.67 13.36
CA ILE A 216 6.41 -13.89 13.48
C ILE A 216 7.36 -15.08 13.52
N VAL A 217 7.40 -15.79 14.64
CA VAL A 217 8.24 -16.97 14.82
C VAL A 217 7.62 -18.20 14.14
N GLY A 218 6.30 -18.33 14.24
CA GLY A 218 5.58 -19.50 13.74
C GLY A 218 4.15 -19.22 13.30
N LYS A 219 3.64 -20.05 12.38
CA LYS A 219 2.25 -20.02 11.92
C LYS A 219 1.70 -21.45 11.92
N ARG A 220 0.55 -21.67 12.57
CA ARG A 220 -0.15 -22.95 12.58
C ARG A 220 -1.60 -22.75 12.18
N ILE A 221 -2.14 -23.62 11.34
CA ILE A 221 -3.57 -23.59 10.98
C ILE A 221 -4.25 -24.73 11.73
N ARG A 222 -5.20 -24.38 12.60
CA ARG A 222 -6.06 -25.35 13.27
C ARG A 222 -7.37 -25.48 12.48
N TYR A 223 -7.70 -26.71 12.13
CA TYR A 223 -9.00 -27.05 11.55
C TYR A 223 -9.94 -27.47 12.68
N LYS A 224 -11.11 -26.83 12.76
CA LYS A 224 -12.17 -27.22 13.70
C LYS A 224 -13.06 -28.31 13.07
N LEU A 225 -13.82 -29.02 13.91
CA LEU A 225 -14.79 -30.02 13.46
C LEU A 225 -15.85 -29.41 12.53
N ASP A 226 -16.19 -28.14 12.74
CA ASP A 226 -17.12 -27.37 11.90
C ASP A 226 -16.56 -27.03 10.50
N GLY A 227 -15.31 -27.43 10.20
CA GLY A 227 -14.61 -27.12 8.94
C GLY A 227 -14.00 -25.71 8.89
N SER A 228 -14.25 -24.88 9.90
CA SER A 228 -13.64 -23.55 10.01
C SER A 228 -12.13 -23.64 10.30
N LYS A 229 -11.38 -22.68 9.75
CA LYS A 229 -9.93 -22.58 9.90
C LYS A 229 -9.60 -21.45 10.86
N LEU A 230 -8.78 -21.74 11.86
CA LEU A 230 -8.25 -20.75 12.79
C LEU A 230 -6.74 -20.69 12.61
N LEU A 231 -6.23 -19.52 12.21
CA LEU A 231 -4.79 -19.30 12.09
C LEU A 231 -4.23 -18.86 13.44
N LYS A 232 -3.34 -19.67 14.01
CA LYS A 232 -2.55 -19.33 15.19
C LYS A 232 -1.20 -18.77 14.73
N VAL A 233 -0.90 -17.54 15.12
CA VAL A 233 0.34 -16.85 14.81
C VAL A 233 1.12 -16.67 16.10
N TYR A 234 2.36 -17.16 16.10
CA TYR A 234 3.27 -17.07 17.24
C TYR A 234 4.22 -15.89 17.05
N LEU A 235 4.23 -14.98 18.02
CA LEU A 235 5.11 -13.82 18.08
C LEU A 235 6.30 -14.08 19.00
N ASP A 236 7.41 -13.37 18.77
CA ASP A 236 8.60 -13.45 19.63
C ASP A 236 8.25 -12.97 21.06
N PRO A 237 8.55 -13.76 22.11
CA PRO A 237 8.27 -13.38 23.50
C PRO A 237 9.00 -12.12 23.98
N LYS A 238 10.09 -11.69 23.32
CA LYS A 238 10.86 -10.51 23.72
C LYS A 238 10.05 -9.21 23.70
N ASP A 239 9.14 -9.10 22.73
CA ASP A 239 8.32 -7.90 22.51
C ASP A 239 6.93 -8.00 23.15
N ARG A 240 6.76 -8.93 24.09
CA ARG A 240 5.48 -9.15 24.78
C ARG A 240 4.97 -7.88 25.44
N ASN A 241 5.80 -7.20 26.23
CA ASN A 241 5.41 -6.03 27.00
C ASN A 241 4.94 -4.85 26.13
N THR A 242 5.42 -4.75 24.89
CA THR A 242 5.10 -3.64 23.98
C THR A 242 3.93 -3.96 23.05
N THR A 243 3.61 -5.23 22.83
CA THR A 243 2.68 -5.65 21.77
C THR A 243 1.40 -6.31 22.30
N GLU A 244 1.44 -6.82 23.55
CA GLU A 244 0.33 -7.54 24.18
C GLU A 244 -0.98 -6.72 24.20
N TYR A 245 -0.90 -5.40 24.37
CA TYR A 245 -2.09 -4.56 24.40
C TYR A 245 -2.82 -4.42 23.05
N LYS A 246 -2.15 -4.72 21.92
CA LYS A 246 -2.71 -4.59 20.55
C LYS A 246 -3.16 -5.89 19.91
N LEU A 247 -3.01 -7.04 20.57
CA LEU A 247 -3.28 -8.34 19.94
C LEU A 247 -4.72 -8.50 19.45
N GLU A 248 -5.68 -8.00 20.23
CA GLU A 248 -7.11 -7.98 19.85
C GLU A 248 -7.33 -7.11 18.60
N THR A 249 -6.66 -5.98 18.54
CA THR A 249 -6.70 -5.02 17.44
C THR A 249 -6.16 -5.62 16.15
N PHE A 250 -5.04 -6.33 16.21
CA PHE A 250 -4.49 -7.03 15.04
C PHE A 250 -5.43 -8.11 14.51
N ALA A 251 -6.05 -8.89 15.40
CA ALA A 251 -7.00 -9.93 15.02
C ALA A 251 -8.24 -9.32 14.35
N GLY A 252 -8.79 -8.24 14.92
CA GLY A 252 -9.94 -7.53 14.35
C GLY A 252 -9.64 -6.91 12.99
N VAL A 253 -8.52 -6.19 12.86
CA VAL A 253 -8.12 -5.57 11.59
C VAL A 253 -7.88 -6.63 10.52
N TYR A 254 -7.17 -7.72 10.84
CA TYR A 254 -6.92 -8.78 9.87
C TYR A 254 -8.21 -9.45 9.40
N LYS A 255 -9.15 -9.70 10.31
CA LYS A 255 -10.47 -10.25 9.98
C LYS A 255 -11.25 -9.34 9.05
N ARG A 256 -11.19 -8.02 9.27
CA ARG A 256 -11.88 -7.02 8.43
C ARG A 256 -11.28 -6.88 7.04
N LEU A 257 -9.95 -6.96 6.93
CA LEU A 257 -9.25 -6.87 5.65
C LEU A 257 -9.33 -8.15 4.82
N THR A 258 -9.30 -9.32 5.47
CA THR A 258 -9.12 -10.62 4.79
C THR A 258 -10.27 -11.61 4.93
N GLY A 259 -11.17 -11.38 5.89
CA GLY A 259 -12.25 -12.32 6.24
C GLY A 259 -11.80 -13.59 6.96
N LYS A 260 -10.53 -13.69 7.37
CA LYS A 260 -9.98 -14.87 8.06
C LYS A 260 -9.83 -14.62 9.55
N ASP A 261 -10.15 -15.63 10.35
CA ASP A 261 -9.95 -15.58 11.81
C ASP A 261 -8.50 -15.91 12.17
N VAL A 262 -7.91 -15.05 13.00
CA VAL A 262 -6.53 -15.16 13.49
C VAL A 262 -6.51 -15.00 14.99
N VAL A 263 -5.65 -15.78 15.64
CA VAL A 263 -5.32 -15.64 17.06
C VAL A 263 -3.81 -15.48 17.17
N PHE A 264 -3.38 -14.43 17.85
CA PHE A 264 -1.97 -14.16 18.15
C PHE A 264 -1.65 -14.68 19.54
N GLU A 265 -0.58 -15.47 19.65
CA GLU A 265 -0.07 -16.03 20.90
C GLU A 265 1.45 -15.74 20.95
N PHE A 266 2.02 -15.61 22.15
CA PHE A 266 3.47 -15.60 22.30
C PHE A 266 3.97 -17.04 22.43
N GLU A 267 5.10 -17.34 21.81
CA GLU A 267 5.77 -18.62 22.06
C GLU A 267 6.26 -18.65 23.51
N VAL A 268 6.01 -19.79 24.19
CA VAL A 268 6.35 -20.01 25.60
C VAL A 268 7.77 -20.51 25.72
#